data_AF-A0A5C8HSS5-F1
#
_entry.id   AF-A0A5C8HSS5-F1
#
_cell.length_a   1.000
_cell.length_b   1.000
_cell.length_c   1.000
_cell.angle_alpha   90.00
_cell.angle_beta   90.00
_cell.angle_gamma   90.00
#
_symmetry.space_group_name_H-M   'P 1'
#
loop_
_entity.id
_entity.type
_entity.pdbx_description
1 polymer ?
#
loop_
_entity_poly.entity_id
_entity_poly.type
_entity_poly.pdbx_seq_one_letter_code
_entity_poly.pdbx_strand_id
1 'polypeptide(L)'
;MSTVYDVTTFSGSVSPHTDIGRVINEIIADIKAQQTTQVTRPGAVIYIPPGHYDLQTRVIIDISYVQIKGSGHGFQSLAIRDESSTSGWIDTLPGGSHIQMKNTDGTSVAFLVQRAGSPTTVGRINSVEFRDFIIDGVSASKRRHRRRDPHRRRTPSFYGHSGRDRVAGNDTSDRTVEARPPSYAGR
;
A
#
# COMPACT_ATOMS: atom_id res chain seq x y z
N MET A 1 -16.42 20.79 17.62
CA MET A 1 -15.27 20.04 17.08
C MET A 1 -15.62 18.58 17.15
N SER A 2 -15.73 17.90 16.01
CA SER A 2 -16.00 16.46 16.01
C SER A 2 -14.69 15.69 16.01
N THR A 3 -14.59 14.64 16.82
CA THR A 3 -13.47 13.69 16.81
C THR A 3 -13.94 12.28 16.44
N VAL A 4 -15.23 12.12 16.15
CA VAL A 4 -15.84 10.86 15.73
C VAL A 4 -16.66 11.15 14.48
N TYR A 5 -16.30 10.48 13.40
CA TYR A 5 -16.94 10.60 12.10
C TYR A 5 -17.54 9.27 11.71
N ASP A 6 -18.69 9.30 11.05
CA ASP A 6 -19.29 8.14 10.39
C ASP A 6 -19.36 8.47 8.90
N VAL A 7 -18.76 7.62 8.06
CA VAL A 7 -18.68 7.86 6.60
C VAL A 7 -20.05 7.97 5.94
N THR A 8 -21.11 7.43 6.54
CA THR A 8 -22.48 7.45 6.01
C THR A 8 -23.28 8.69 6.40
N THR A 9 -22.84 9.43 7.42
CA THR A 9 -23.51 10.65 7.91
C THR A 9 -22.70 11.92 7.66
N PHE A 10 -21.41 11.79 7.39
CA PHE A 10 -20.58 12.93 6.98
C PHE A 10 -21.10 13.53 5.67
N SER A 11 -21.22 14.85 5.62
CA SER A 11 -21.68 15.59 4.44
C SER A 11 -20.57 15.71 3.38
N GLY A 12 -20.16 14.56 2.82
CA GLY A 12 -19.16 14.48 1.77
C GLY A 12 -19.69 14.94 0.41
N SER A 13 -18.76 15.20 -0.52
CA SER A 13 -19.11 15.59 -1.90
C SER A 13 -19.69 14.44 -2.73
N VAL A 14 -19.51 13.20 -2.27
CA VAL A 14 -20.00 11.96 -2.89
C VAL A 14 -20.50 11.00 -1.83
N SER A 15 -21.33 10.04 -2.23
CA SER A 15 -21.74 8.93 -1.36
C SER A 15 -20.54 8.04 -1.03
N PRO A 16 -20.39 7.55 0.23
CA PRO A 16 -19.35 6.58 0.57
C PRO A 16 -19.54 5.25 -0.17
N HIS A 17 -20.75 4.94 -0.62
CA HIS A 17 -21.00 3.73 -1.43
C HIS A 17 -20.40 3.85 -2.84
N THR A 18 -20.19 5.07 -3.32
CA THR A 18 -19.60 5.36 -4.63
C THR A 18 -18.09 5.57 -4.55
N ASP A 19 -17.62 6.34 -3.57
CA ASP A 19 -16.18 6.51 -3.32
C ASP A 19 -15.90 6.86 -1.86
N ILE A 20 -15.78 5.83 -1.01
CA ILE A 20 -15.42 5.98 0.40
C ILE A 20 -14.05 6.62 0.58
N GLY A 21 -13.14 6.42 -0.37
CA GLY A 21 -11.81 6.99 -0.30
C GLY A 21 -11.84 8.51 -0.40
N ARG A 22 -12.71 9.05 -1.26
CA ARG A 22 -12.97 10.49 -1.35
C ARG A 22 -13.55 11.02 -0.03
N VAL A 23 -14.54 10.35 0.53
CA VAL A 23 -15.19 10.73 1.80
C VAL A 23 -14.18 10.76 2.95
N ILE A 24 -13.34 9.73 3.09
CA ILE A 24 -12.33 9.66 4.15
C ILE A 24 -11.30 10.80 3.99
N ASN A 25 -10.87 11.11 2.76
CA ASN A 25 -9.96 12.23 2.53
C ASN A 25 -10.59 13.59 2.91
N GLU A 26 -11.89 13.78 2.67
CA GLU A 26 -12.62 14.98 3.08
C GLU A 26 -12.76 15.07 4.60
N ILE A 27 -12.99 13.95 5.29
CA ILE A 27 -12.95 13.88 6.75
C ILE A 27 -11.57 14.26 7.29
N ILE A 28 -10.49 13.74 6.69
CA ILE A 28 -9.11 14.10 7.07
C ILE A 28 -8.86 15.61 6.87
N ALA A 29 -9.37 16.19 5.78
CA ALA A 29 -9.28 17.63 5.54
C ALA A 29 -10.04 18.44 6.61
N ASP A 30 -11.25 18.01 7.00
CA ASP A 30 -12.03 18.63 8.07
C ASP A 30 -11.31 18.54 9.43
N ILE A 31 -10.73 17.38 9.77
CA ILE A 31 -9.91 17.21 10.98
C ILE A 31 -8.76 18.21 10.99
N LYS A 32 -8.04 18.36 9.86
CA LYS A 32 -6.91 19.31 9.74
C LYS A 32 -7.36 20.77 9.86
N ALA A 33 -8.54 21.10 9.35
CA ALA A 33 -9.11 22.45 9.47
C ALA A 33 -9.47 22.79 10.93
N GLN A 34 -9.90 21.79 11.72
CA GLN A 34 -10.25 21.96 13.13
C GLN A 34 -9.03 21.85 14.07
N GLN A 35 -7.99 21.09 13.71
CA GLN A 35 -6.83 20.76 14.56
C GLN A 35 -5.55 21.51 14.14
N THR A 36 -5.58 22.84 14.25
CA THR A 36 -4.56 23.70 13.63
C THR A 36 -3.25 23.81 14.42
N THR A 37 -3.28 23.74 15.76
CA THR A 37 -2.10 23.93 16.62
C THR A 37 -1.41 22.61 17.00
N GLN A 38 -0.13 22.66 17.38
CA GLN A 38 0.63 21.47 17.77
C GLN A 38 0.07 20.79 19.04
N VAL A 39 -0.55 21.54 19.94
CA VAL A 39 -1.07 21.04 21.22
C VAL A 39 -2.57 20.70 21.18
N THR A 40 -3.24 20.97 20.06
CA THR A 40 -4.68 20.67 19.85
C THR A 40 -4.89 19.74 18.66
N ARG A 41 -4.09 18.66 18.59
CA ARG A 41 -4.15 17.61 17.55
C ARG A 41 -4.40 16.23 18.17
N PRO A 42 -5.56 15.99 18.81
CA PRO A 42 -5.86 14.70 19.39
C PRO A 42 -6.08 13.58 18.35
N GLY A 43 -6.20 13.91 17.06
CA GLY A 43 -6.61 12.95 16.03
C GLY A 43 -8.13 12.74 16.02
N ALA A 44 -8.58 11.61 15.47
CA ALA A 44 -10.00 11.30 15.32
C ALA A 44 -10.26 9.82 15.07
N VAL A 45 -11.51 9.41 15.24
CA VAL A 45 -12.03 8.10 14.84
C VAL A 45 -12.90 8.29 13.59
N ILE A 46 -12.63 7.51 12.56
CA ILE A 46 -13.43 7.42 11.33
C ILE A 46 -14.08 6.03 11.33
N TYR A 47 -15.39 5.99 11.50
CA TYR A 47 -16.20 4.79 11.54
C TYR A 47 -16.78 4.45 10.18
N ILE A 48 -16.64 3.18 9.80
CA ILE A 48 -17.19 2.58 8.59
C ILE A 48 -18.23 1.54 9.03
N PRO A 49 -19.54 1.87 8.98
CA PRO A 49 -20.58 0.90 9.29
C PRO A 49 -20.48 -0.36 8.40
N PRO A 50 -21.13 -1.48 8.77
CA PRO A 50 -21.32 -2.59 7.85
C PRO A 50 -22.02 -2.14 6.56
N GLY A 51 -21.49 -2.54 5.42
CA GLY A 51 -21.96 -2.11 4.10
C GLY A 51 -20.94 -2.37 3.00
N HIS A 52 -21.34 -2.13 1.76
CA HIS A 52 -20.47 -2.21 0.59
C HIS A 52 -20.07 -0.82 0.13
N TYR A 53 -18.76 -0.61 0.01
CA TYR A 53 -18.18 0.70 -0.28
C TYR A 53 -17.14 0.57 -1.38
N ASP A 54 -17.34 1.28 -2.48
CA ASP A 54 -16.30 1.39 -3.50
C ASP A 54 -15.21 2.37 -3.04
N LEU A 55 -13.95 1.99 -3.21
CA LEU A 55 -12.81 2.89 -3.07
C LEU A 55 -12.21 3.14 -4.44
N GLN A 56 -12.52 4.31 -5.00
CA GLN A 56 -11.99 4.76 -6.29
C GLN A 56 -10.81 5.70 -6.09
N THR A 57 -10.89 6.57 -5.08
CA THR A 57 -9.81 7.48 -4.69
C THR A 57 -8.97 6.85 -3.59
N ARG A 58 -7.64 6.80 -3.75
CA ARG A 58 -6.74 6.39 -2.68
C ARG A 58 -6.82 7.34 -1.47
N VAL A 59 -6.86 6.78 -0.27
CA VAL A 59 -6.85 7.54 0.99
C VAL A 59 -5.41 7.92 1.36
N ILE A 60 -5.18 9.19 1.69
CA ILE A 60 -3.88 9.69 2.16
C ILE A 60 -4.00 10.09 3.63
N ILE A 61 -3.30 9.38 4.51
CA ILE A 61 -3.26 9.66 5.95
C ILE A 61 -1.93 10.35 6.26
N ASP A 62 -1.99 11.67 6.49
CA ASP A 62 -0.83 12.52 6.79
C ASP A 62 -0.84 13.08 8.24
N ILE A 63 -1.81 12.68 9.04
CA ILE A 63 -1.99 13.07 10.44
C ILE A 63 -1.82 11.88 11.39
N SER A 64 -1.36 12.16 12.61
CA SER A 64 -1.20 11.16 13.68
C SER A 64 -2.53 10.90 14.41
N TYR A 65 -2.60 9.81 15.17
CA TYR A 65 -3.70 9.50 16.09
C TYR A 65 -5.07 9.32 15.40
N VAL A 66 -5.08 8.91 14.13
CA VAL A 66 -6.30 8.55 13.40
C VAL A 66 -6.55 7.06 13.53
N GLN A 67 -7.75 6.71 13.97
CA GLN A 67 -8.27 5.35 13.91
C GLN A 67 -9.31 5.27 12.79
N ILE A 68 -9.11 4.38 11.83
CA ILE A 68 -10.14 3.98 10.86
C ILE A 68 -10.66 2.61 11.28
N LYS A 69 -11.94 2.55 11.67
CA LYS A 69 -12.53 1.33 12.21
C LYS A 69 -13.83 0.93 11.54
N GLY A 70 -14.08 -0.37 11.46
CA GLY A 70 -15.35 -0.94 11.04
C GLY A 70 -16.09 -1.67 12.15
N SER A 71 -16.89 -2.68 11.77
CA SER A 71 -17.62 -3.57 12.69
C SER A 71 -17.57 -5.05 12.27
N GLY A 72 -16.59 -5.44 11.46
CA GLY A 72 -16.37 -6.83 11.10
C GLY A 72 -15.41 -7.00 9.93
N HIS A 73 -14.55 -8.00 10.02
CA HIS A 73 -13.59 -8.36 8.97
C HIS A 73 -14.22 -9.06 7.76
N GLY A 74 -15.50 -9.45 7.82
CA GLY A 74 -16.30 -9.74 6.63
C GLY A 74 -15.80 -10.79 5.64
N PHE A 75 -14.89 -11.69 6.02
CA PHE A 75 -14.15 -12.50 5.04
C PHE A 75 -15.05 -13.55 4.36
N GLN A 76 -14.98 -13.60 3.03
CA GLN A 76 -15.51 -14.68 2.20
C GLN A 76 -14.43 -15.12 1.21
N SER A 77 -14.30 -16.44 1.01
CA SER A 77 -13.31 -16.98 0.06
C SER A 77 -13.71 -16.72 -1.38
N LEU A 78 -13.21 -15.63 -1.96
CA LEU A 78 -13.43 -15.32 -3.38
C LEU A 78 -12.73 -16.30 -4.32
N ALA A 79 -11.63 -16.93 -3.90
CA ALA A 79 -10.94 -17.93 -4.70
C ALA A 79 -11.82 -19.18 -4.97
N ILE A 80 -12.62 -19.61 -3.99
CA ILE A 80 -13.56 -20.73 -4.20
C ILE A 80 -14.72 -20.25 -5.06
N ARG A 81 -15.26 -19.05 -4.77
CA ARG A 81 -16.37 -18.44 -5.53
C ARG A 81 -16.03 -18.38 -7.02
N ASP A 82 -14.87 -17.85 -7.37
CA ASP A 82 -14.45 -17.57 -8.74
C ASP A 82 -14.25 -18.84 -9.59
N GLU A 83 -14.11 -20.01 -8.93
CA GLU A 83 -13.94 -21.31 -9.58
C GLU A 83 -15.19 -22.22 -9.41
N SER A 84 -16.27 -21.70 -8.80
CA SER A 84 -17.49 -22.46 -8.50
C SER A 84 -18.69 -21.99 -9.34
N SER A 85 -19.70 -22.85 -9.47
CA SER A 85 -21.04 -22.42 -9.90
C SER A 85 -21.77 -21.82 -8.70
N THR A 86 -22.01 -20.51 -8.74
CA THR A 86 -22.56 -19.74 -7.60
C THR A 86 -24.07 -19.50 -7.71
N SER A 87 -24.76 -20.11 -8.68
CA SER A 87 -26.18 -19.86 -8.94
C SER A 87 -27.12 -20.18 -7.77
N GLY A 88 -26.71 -21.08 -6.87
CA GLY A 88 -27.44 -21.43 -5.66
C GLY A 88 -26.91 -20.78 -4.38
N TRP A 89 -25.92 -19.89 -4.47
CA TRP A 89 -25.32 -19.26 -3.29
C TRP A 89 -26.20 -18.11 -2.79
N ILE A 90 -26.29 -17.97 -1.47
CA ILE A 90 -27.00 -16.86 -0.81
C ILE A 90 -26.13 -15.59 -0.87
N ASP A 91 -24.84 -15.73 -0.59
CA ASP A 91 -23.87 -14.63 -0.55
C ASP A 91 -22.71 -14.88 -1.50
N THR A 92 -22.36 -13.87 -2.30
CA THR A 92 -21.27 -13.96 -3.30
C THR A 92 -20.17 -12.92 -3.08
N LEU A 93 -20.23 -12.15 -1.99
CA LEU A 93 -19.29 -11.09 -1.68
C LEU A 93 -18.88 -11.14 -0.19
N PRO A 94 -17.68 -10.65 0.16
CA PRO A 94 -17.32 -10.34 1.53
C PRO A 94 -18.37 -9.40 2.17
N GLY A 95 -18.63 -9.60 3.46
CA GLY A 95 -19.57 -8.80 4.25
C GLY A 95 -18.90 -7.82 5.19
N GLY A 96 -19.57 -7.48 6.30
CA GLY A 96 -19.02 -6.56 7.31
C GLY A 96 -18.82 -5.15 6.77
N SER A 97 -17.79 -4.46 7.26
CA SER A 97 -17.40 -3.14 6.74
C SER A 97 -16.53 -3.34 5.50
N HIS A 98 -17.18 -3.56 4.35
CA HIS A 98 -16.54 -4.03 3.13
C HIS A 98 -16.14 -2.89 2.21
N ILE A 99 -14.83 -2.65 2.11
CA ILE A 99 -14.24 -1.73 1.15
C ILE A 99 -13.77 -2.51 -0.07
N GLN A 100 -14.44 -2.29 -1.20
CA GLN A 100 -14.08 -2.84 -2.50
C GLN A 100 -13.11 -1.89 -3.23
N MET A 101 -11.89 -2.36 -3.48
CA MET A 101 -10.83 -1.57 -4.06
C MET A 101 -10.95 -1.50 -5.59
N LYS A 102 -11.51 -0.41 -6.11
CA LYS A 102 -11.64 -0.15 -7.55
C LYS A 102 -10.57 0.79 -8.11
N ASN A 103 -9.86 1.47 -7.22
CA ASN A 103 -8.79 2.46 -7.41
C ASN A 103 -8.51 2.93 -8.85
N THR A 104 -8.76 4.21 -9.12
CA THR A 104 -8.65 4.79 -10.47
C THR A 104 -7.29 5.41 -10.77
N ASP A 105 -6.39 5.52 -9.77
CA ASP A 105 -5.08 6.18 -9.93
C ASP A 105 -3.97 5.28 -10.50
N GLY A 106 -4.31 4.04 -10.88
CA GLY A 106 -3.37 3.05 -11.41
C GLY A 106 -2.42 2.45 -10.35
N THR A 107 -2.57 2.84 -9.08
CA THR A 107 -1.84 2.22 -7.97
C THR A 107 -2.66 1.06 -7.38
N SER A 108 -2.01 0.15 -6.67
CA SER A 108 -2.69 -0.91 -5.91
C SER A 108 -2.69 -0.60 -4.42
N VAL A 109 -2.83 0.67 -4.03
CA VAL A 109 -2.80 1.11 -2.63
C VAL A 109 -4.12 1.75 -2.22
N ALA A 110 -4.83 1.17 -1.25
CA ALA A 110 -6.11 1.70 -0.76
C ALA A 110 -5.87 2.85 0.23
N PHE A 111 -4.97 2.60 1.19
CA PHE A 111 -4.56 3.54 2.22
C PHE A 111 -3.05 3.78 2.11
N LEU A 112 -2.66 5.03 1.91
CA LEU A 112 -1.28 5.49 1.96
C LEU A 112 -1.06 6.29 3.24
N VAL A 113 -0.28 5.76 4.17
CA VAL A 113 0.14 6.49 5.38
C VAL A 113 1.46 7.18 5.09
N GLN A 114 1.43 8.50 4.88
CA GLN A 114 2.60 9.28 4.49
C GLN A 114 2.45 10.74 4.90
N ARG A 115 3.50 11.31 5.50
CA ARG A 115 3.64 12.76 5.74
C ARG A 115 4.92 13.24 5.05
N ALA A 116 4.81 14.34 4.30
CA ALA A 116 5.96 14.99 3.68
C ALA A 116 6.82 15.72 4.72
N GLY A 117 8.13 15.79 4.47
CA GLY A 117 9.10 16.47 5.33
C GLY A 117 10.00 15.53 6.13
N SER A 118 11.15 16.04 6.56
CA SER A 118 12.09 15.28 7.40
C SER A 118 11.47 14.99 8.77
N PRO A 119 11.62 13.77 9.33
CA PRO A 119 11.22 13.47 10.70
C PRO A 119 11.78 14.42 11.76
N THR A 120 12.94 15.03 11.51
CA THR A 120 13.55 16.02 12.42
C THR A 120 12.84 17.39 12.38
N THR A 121 12.07 17.66 11.33
CA THR A 121 11.35 18.93 11.15
C THR A 121 9.86 18.79 11.47
N VAL A 122 9.24 17.68 11.03
CA VAL A 122 7.78 17.49 11.13
C VAL A 122 7.38 16.34 12.05
N GLY A 123 8.34 15.68 12.70
CA GLY A 123 8.11 14.44 13.44
C GLY A 123 7.73 13.26 12.53
N ARG A 124 7.68 12.05 13.08
CA ARG A 124 7.10 10.87 12.39
C ARG A 124 5.59 10.81 12.60
N ILE A 125 4.86 10.22 11.65
CA ILE A 125 3.45 9.85 11.89
C ILE A 125 3.42 8.84 13.05
N ASN A 126 2.49 9.02 13.97
CA ASN A 126 2.35 8.19 15.17
C ASN A 126 0.93 7.63 15.28
N SER A 127 0.82 6.40 15.80
CA SER A 127 -0.42 5.78 16.28
C SER A 127 -1.61 5.88 15.31
N VAL A 128 -1.36 5.63 14.02
CA VAL A 128 -2.44 5.36 13.05
C VAL A 128 -2.92 3.93 13.29
N GLU A 129 -4.23 3.74 13.35
CA GLU A 129 -4.84 2.44 13.63
C GLU A 129 -5.88 2.08 12.56
N PHE A 130 -5.83 0.82 12.12
CA PHE A 130 -6.83 0.20 11.25
C PHE A 130 -7.44 -0.98 12.00
N ARG A 131 -8.77 -1.05 12.11
CA ARG A 131 -9.42 -2.06 12.96
C ARG A 131 -10.78 -2.52 12.39
N ASP A 132 -11.02 -3.83 12.42
CA ASP A 132 -12.35 -4.43 12.24
C ASP A 132 -13.08 -4.07 10.93
N PHE A 133 -12.38 -3.96 9.80
CA PHE A 133 -12.99 -3.85 8.46
C PHE A 133 -12.23 -4.71 7.44
N ILE A 134 -12.75 -4.84 6.22
CA ILE A 134 -12.11 -5.61 5.14
C ILE A 134 -11.81 -4.75 3.92
N ILE A 135 -10.65 -5.02 3.31
CA ILE A 135 -10.24 -4.49 2.01
C ILE A 135 -10.27 -5.66 1.02
N ASP A 136 -11.13 -5.57 0.01
CA ASP A 136 -11.25 -6.54 -1.08
C ASP A 136 -10.56 -5.99 -2.35
N GLY A 137 -9.63 -6.76 -2.91
CA GLY A 137 -8.88 -6.44 -4.13
C GLY A 137 -9.63 -6.74 -5.45
N VAL A 138 -10.88 -7.22 -5.38
CA VAL A 138 -11.82 -7.45 -6.49
C VAL A 138 -11.47 -8.61 -7.43
N SER A 139 -10.25 -8.69 -7.93
CA SER A 139 -9.84 -9.77 -8.84
C SER A 139 -8.34 -10.02 -8.81
N ALA A 140 -7.95 -11.27 -9.09
CA ALA A 140 -6.58 -11.66 -9.32
C ALA A 140 -6.41 -12.27 -10.71
N SER A 141 -5.43 -11.82 -11.48
CA SER A 141 -5.06 -12.46 -12.74
C SER A 141 -3.97 -13.51 -12.50
N LYS A 142 -4.18 -14.76 -12.93
CA LYS A 142 -3.14 -15.81 -12.90
C LYS A 142 -1.99 -15.41 -13.83
N ARG A 143 -0.85 -15.01 -13.25
CA ARG A 143 0.38 -14.84 -14.03
C ARG A 143 0.88 -16.22 -14.45
N ARG A 144 0.82 -16.55 -15.74
CA ARG A 144 1.43 -17.79 -16.26
C ARG A 144 2.92 -17.77 -15.94
N HIS A 145 3.34 -18.60 -14.99
CA HIS A 145 4.76 -18.87 -14.80
C HIS A 145 5.28 -19.49 -16.10
N ARG A 146 6.21 -18.81 -16.80
CA ARG A 146 6.92 -19.45 -17.92
C ARG A 146 7.62 -20.67 -17.34
N ARG A 147 7.13 -21.87 -17.66
CA ARG A 147 7.88 -23.10 -17.40
C ARG A 147 9.26 -22.88 -18.02
N ARG A 148 10.33 -22.95 -17.22
CA ARG A 148 11.67 -23.03 -17.78
C ARG A 148 11.69 -24.31 -18.61
N ASP A 149 11.93 -24.15 -19.89
CA ASP A 149 12.12 -25.28 -20.80
C ASP A 149 13.31 -26.10 -20.29
N PRO A 150 13.12 -27.37 -19.85
CA PRO A 150 14.20 -28.22 -19.38
C PRO A 150 15.26 -28.48 -20.46
N HIS A 151 14.91 -28.27 -21.74
CA HIS A 151 15.79 -28.56 -22.88
C HIS A 151 16.63 -27.38 -23.34
N ARG A 152 16.54 -26.21 -22.69
CA ARG A 152 17.50 -25.13 -22.95
C ARG A 152 18.83 -25.44 -22.25
N ARG A 153 19.55 -26.44 -22.78
CA ARG A 153 20.93 -26.76 -22.41
C ARG A 153 21.74 -25.47 -22.47
N ARG A 154 22.17 -24.97 -21.31
CA ARG A 154 23.27 -24.01 -21.27
C ARG A 154 24.49 -24.77 -21.78
N THR A 155 24.95 -24.45 -22.98
CA THR A 155 26.25 -24.91 -23.46
C THR A 155 27.29 -24.43 -22.43
N PRO A 156 28.06 -25.33 -21.81
CA PRO A 156 29.18 -24.93 -20.98
C PRO A 156 30.25 -24.35 -21.91
N SER A 157 30.55 -23.05 -21.76
CA SER A 157 31.73 -22.46 -22.41
C SER A 157 32.96 -23.02 -21.73
N PHE A 158 33.56 -24.05 -22.32
CA PHE A 158 34.84 -24.60 -21.87
C PHE A 158 35.98 -23.64 -22.24
N TYR A 159 36.80 -23.33 -21.23
CA TYR A 159 38.09 -22.67 -21.37
C TYR A 159 39.11 -23.65 -21.95
N GLY A 160 39.93 -23.22 -22.93
CA GLY A 160 41.07 -24.02 -23.43
C GLY A 160 41.84 -23.38 -24.59
N HIS A 161 43.00 -22.78 -24.27
CA HIS A 161 44.25 -22.49 -25.04
C HIS A 161 44.35 -22.87 -26.54
N SER A 162 45.07 -22.17 -27.43
CA SER A 162 46.38 -21.50 -27.37
C SER A 162 46.63 -20.69 -28.65
N GLY A 163 47.61 -19.78 -28.67
CA GLY A 163 48.25 -19.35 -29.92
C GLY A 163 48.54 -17.86 -30.03
N ARG A 164 49.82 -17.51 -29.90
CA ARG A 164 50.45 -16.18 -29.97
C ARG A 164 50.13 -15.46 -31.29
N ASP A 165 49.93 -14.14 -31.23
CA ASP A 165 50.64 -13.17 -32.08
C ASP A 165 50.50 -11.71 -31.56
N ARG A 166 51.35 -10.86 -32.10
CA ARG A 166 52.08 -9.73 -31.49
C ARG A 166 51.36 -8.35 -31.43
N VAL A 167 51.69 -7.61 -30.36
CA VAL A 167 52.17 -6.21 -30.28
C VAL A 167 51.19 -5.00 -30.31
N ALA A 168 51.39 -4.18 -29.26
CA ALA A 168 51.24 -2.72 -29.06
C ALA A 168 49.85 -2.06 -28.92
N GLY A 169 49.68 -1.36 -27.79
CA GLY A 169 48.70 -0.29 -27.59
C GLY A 169 48.44 -0.01 -26.11
N ASN A 170 49.24 0.87 -25.51
CA ASN A 170 48.98 1.51 -24.21
C ASN A 170 47.59 2.15 -24.19
N ASP A 171 46.81 1.93 -23.12
CA ASP A 171 46.24 3.07 -22.39
C ASP A 171 45.87 2.69 -20.95
N THR A 172 46.15 3.62 -20.06
CA THR A 172 46.18 3.55 -18.60
C THR A 172 44.90 4.10 -17.97
N SER A 173 44.74 3.86 -16.66
CA SER A 173 43.70 4.35 -15.73
C SER A 173 42.41 3.50 -15.70
N ASP A 174 41.83 3.10 -14.57
CA ASP A 174 42.12 3.28 -13.16
C ASP A 174 41.30 2.18 -12.43
N ARG A 175 41.97 1.36 -11.61
CA ARG A 175 41.31 0.44 -10.67
C ARG A 175 42.07 0.54 -9.36
N THR A 176 41.45 1.20 -8.39
CA THR A 176 41.83 1.01 -6.99
C THR A 176 40.57 0.74 -6.18
N VAL A 177 40.45 -0.52 -5.75
CA VAL A 177 39.58 -0.98 -4.67
C VAL A 177 40.39 -0.80 -3.39
N GLU A 178 39.85 -0.15 -2.36
CA GLU A 178 40.35 -0.40 -1.01
C GLU A 178 39.33 -0.15 0.09
N ALA A 179 39.52 -0.91 1.16
CA ALA A 179 38.57 -1.34 2.16
C ALA A 179 38.53 -0.43 3.41
N ARG A 180 37.43 -0.50 4.18
CA ARG A 180 37.34 -0.03 5.58
C ARG A 180 37.93 -1.10 6.51
N PRO A 181 38.53 -0.77 7.68
CA PRO A 181 37.79 -0.62 8.97
C PRO A 181 38.52 0.31 10.00
N PRO A 182 38.29 0.22 11.34
CA PRO A 182 37.14 0.69 12.13
C PRO A 182 37.48 1.76 13.23
N SER A 183 36.41 2.37 13.77
CA SER A 183 36.19 3.05 15.08
C SER A 183 37.35 3.52 15.99
N TYR A 184 37.27 4.74 16.56
CA TYR A 184 37.45 4.96 18.00
C TYR A 184 36.82 6.29 18.50
N ALA A 185 36.45 6.29 19.78
CA ALA A 185 35.74 7.32 20.53
C ALA A 185 36.63 8.49 21.03
N GLY A 186 35.98 9.61 21.39
CA GLY A 186 36.43 10.47 22.49
C GLY A 186 36.54 11.97 22.17
N ARG A 187 35.61 12.77 22.69
CA ARG A 187 35.81 13.71 23.82
C ARG A 187 34.47 14.21 24.32
#